data_AF-A0A0T6BEG5-F1
#
_entry.id   AF-A0A0T6BEG5-F1
#
_cell.length_a   1.000
_cell.length_b   1.000
_cell.length_c   1.000
_cell.angle_alpha   90.00
_cell.angle_beta   90.00
_cell.angle_gamma   90.00
#
_symmetry.space_group_name_H-M   'P 1'
#
loop_
_entity.id
_entity.type
_entity.pdbx_description
1 polymer ?
#
loop_
_entity_poly.entity_id
_entity_poly.type
_entity_poly.pdbx_seq_one_letter_code
_entity_poly.pdbx_strand_id
1 'polypeptide(L)'
;IMLLLNHLGTSAIMDLTLKLMTQVEGVEMRQNILNWLDSQRIIQSLVALLDPKIDSERHYNVAQLLCDFIKIARDNQRNSTERNDPDPLLNSLESVETISLLLDHVLGGERIESCIVGGIQVLLALLDVQKICSIPEYDSQNIYNNSNHDDPIEMEERQKIMKNITSAILTKLKEFHTLLLEPPTVTIILYMSKKCLSFNVAESTNKYHFRYARSTLR
;
A
#
# COMPACT_ATOMS: atom_id res chain seq x y z
N ILE A 1 0.05 16.75 13.05
CA ILE A 1 0.25 15.45 12.34
C ILE A 1 1.64 14.84 12.59
N MET A 2 2.73 15.61 12.54
CA MET A 2 4.10 15.05 12.63
C MET A 2 4.42 14.28 13.92
N LEU A 3 3.86 14.70 15.07
CA LEU A 3 4.01 13.96 16.33
C LEU A 3 3.40 12.54 16.23
N LEU A 4 2.25 12.39 15.57
CA LEU A 4 1.61 11.10 15.32
C LEU A 4 2.52 10.21 14.46
N LEU A 5 3.09 10.79 13.40
CA LEU A 5 3.98 10.11 12.45
C LEU A 5 5.32 9.67 13.08
N ASN A 6 5.79 10.39 14.10
CA ASN A 6 6.97 10.01 14.87
C ASN A 6 6.75 8.74 15.72
N HIS A 7 5.49 8.41 16.01
CA HIS A 7 5.13 7.26 16.82
C HIS A 7 4.53 6.10 16.00
N LEU A 8 4.73 6.07 14.67
CA LEU A 8 4.29 4.95 13.81
C LEU A 8 5.00 3.62 14.10
N GLY A 9 6.04 3.60 14.94
CA GLY A 9 6.55 2.37 15.54
C GLY A 9 5.56 1.70 16.52
N THR A 10 4.56 2.44 17.00
CA THR A 10 3.54 1.93 17.92
C THR A 10 2.34 1.42 17.13
N SER A 11 2.01 0.14 17.23
CA SER A 11 0.91 -0.49 16.47
C SER A 11 -0.43 0.24 16.62
N ALA A 12 -0.75 0.71 17.84
CA ALA A 12 -1.98 1.47 18.09
C ALA A 12 -2.06 2.79 17.29
N ILE A 13 -0.92 3.42 17.01
CA ILE A 13 -0.85 4.69 16.27
C ILE A 13 -0.89 4.45 14.76
N MET A 14 -0.28 3.35 14.30
CA MET A 14 -0.43 2.87 12.92
C MET A 14 -1.90 2.55 12.60
N ASP A 15 -2.57 1.79 13.47
CA ASP A 15 -3.98 1.43 13.31
C ASP A 15 -4.88 2.67 13.37
N LEU A 16 -4.63 3.59 14.31
CA LEU A 16 -5.39 4.85 14.39
C LEU A 16 -5.24 5.67 13.11
N THR A 17 -4.02 5.76 12.57
CA THR A 17 -3.76 6.50 11.33
C THR A 17 -4.51 5.87 10.16
N LEU A 18 -4.44 4.55 10.02
CA LEU A 18 -5.16 3.82 8.96
C LEU A 18 -6.67 4.02 9.08
N LYS A 19 -7.23 3.93 10.30
CA LYS A 19 -8.66 4.15 10.54
C LYS A 19 -9.09 5.57 10.22
N LEU A 20 -8.30 6.58 10.56
CA LEU A 20 -8.60 7.98 10.19
C LEU A 20 -8.61 8.19 8.67
N MET A 21 -7.76 7.47 7.94
CA MET A 21 -7.68 7.56 6.47
C MET A 21 -8.77 6.74 5.75
N THR A 22 -9.42 5.78 6.41
CA THR A 22 -10.29 4.81 5.72
C THR A 22 -11.68 4.59 6.33
N GLN A 23 -11.82 4.74 7.65
CA GLN A 23 -12.97 4.30 8.44
C GLN A 23 -13.55 5.47 9.26
N VAL A 24 -14.02 6.50 8.55
CA VAL A 24 -14.80 7.61 9.12
C VAL A 24 -16.25 7.46 8.68
N GLU A 25 -17.16 7.42 9.65
CA GLU A 25 -18.59 7.34 9.40
C GLU A 25 -19.17 8.69 8.96
N GLY A 26 -20.11 8.64 8.01
CA GLY A 26 -20.76 9.82 7.44
C GLY A 26 -19.99 10.42 6.27
N VAL A 27 -20.64 10.55 5.12
CA VAL A 27 -20.02 10.99 3.85
C VAL A 27 -19.36 12.37 3.97
N GLU A 28 -20.08 13.36 4.52
CA GLU A 28 -19.58 14.72 4.69
C GLU A 28 -18.43 14.82 5.69
N MET A 29 -18.56 14.16 6.84
CA MET A 29 -17.53 14.15 7.88
C MET A 29 -16.26 13.44 7.40
N ARG A 30 -16.42 12.32 6.68
CA ARG A 30 -15.31 11.62 6.02
C ARG A 30 -14.59 12.56 5.06
N GLN A 31 -15.29 13.22 4.14
CA GLN A 31 -14.64 14.13 3.20
C GLN A 31 -13.93 15.30 3.89
N ASN A 32 -14.52 15.88 4.93
CA ASN A 32 -13.87 16.93 5.71
C ASN A 32 -12.57 16.45 6.38
N ILE A 33 -12.56 15.25 6.94
CA ILE A 33 -11.35 14.66 7.53
C ILE A 33 -10.30 14.36 6.46
N LEU A 34 -10.67 13.75 5.34
CA LEU A 34 -9.72 13.42 4.26
C LEU A 34 -9.09 14.70 3.66
N ASN A 35 -9.89 15.73 3.42
CA ASN A 35 -9.40 17.03 2.94
C ASN A 35 -8.50 17.74 3.97
N TRP A 36 -8.83 17.64 5.26
CA TRP A 36 -7.97 18.16 6.31
C TRP A 36 -6.64 17.41 6.37
N LEU A 37 -6.66 16.08 6.28
CA LEU A 37 -5.47 15.24 6.23
C LEU A 37 -4.59 15.55 5.01
N ASP A 38 -5.20 15.78 3.86
CA ASP A 38 -4.51 16.18 2.63
C ASP A 38 -3.85 17.55 2.78
N SER A 39 -4.57 18.50 3.40
CA SER A 39 -4.04 19.83 3.73
C SER A 39 -2.84 19.75 4.68
N GLN A 40 -2.76 18.72 5.53
CA GLN A 40 -1.62 18.44 6.39
C GLN A 40 -0.49 17.66 5.69
N ARG A 41 -0.62 17.37 4.39
CA ARG A 41 0.36 16.61 3.59
C ARG A 41 0.72 15.28 4.23
N ILE A 42 -0.28 14.56 4.77
CA ILE A 42 -0.02 13.31 5.50
C ILE A 42 0.64 12.25 4.60
N ILE A 43 0.22 12.17 3.33
CA ILE A 43 0.76 11.22 2.36
C ILE A 43 2.24 11.48 2.09
N GLN A 44 2.60 12.73 1.79
CA GLN A 44 4.00 13.10 1.56
C GLN A 44 4.83 12.91 2.83
N SER A 45 4.24 13.17 4.00
CA SER A 45 4.90 12.95 5.28
C SER A 45 5.14 11.46 5.56
N LEU A 46 4.19 10.58 5.22
CA LEU A 46 4.36 9.12 5.28
C LEU A 46 5.45 8.66 4.31
N VAL A 47 5.42 9.12 3.06
CA VAL A 47 6.47 8.79 2.08
C VAL A 47 7.85 9.27 2.54
N ALA A 48 7.94 10.44 3.17
CA ALA A 48 9.19 10.95 3.73
C ALA A 48 9.74 10.11 4.90
N LEU A 49 8.93 9.25 5.51
CA LEU A 49 9.42 8.29 6.50
C LEU A 49 10.13 7.10 5.87
N LEU A 50 10.06 6.92 4.54
CA LEU A 50 10.88 5.97 3.80
C LEU A 50 12.26 6.57 3.47
N ASP A 51 12.75 7.56 4.24
CA ASP A 51 14.11 8.09 4.10
C ASP A 51 15.14 7.12 4.69
N PRO A 52 16.26 6.82 3.99
CA PRO A 52 17.31 5.93 4.48
C PRO A 52 17.82 6.19 5.91
N LYS A 53 17.68 7.41 6.43
CA LYS A 53 18.10 7.80 7.79
C LYS A 53 17.13 7.35 8.89
N ILE A 54 15.94 6.88 8.53
CA ILE A 54 14.92 6.38 9.46
C ILE A 54 15.21 4.90 9.78
N ASP A 55 14.76 4.44 10.94
CA ASP A 55 14.94 3.05 11.37
C ASP A 55 14.12 2.07 10.52
N SER A 56 14.63 0.84 10.45
CA SER A 56 14.04 -0.22 9.62
C SER A 56 12.63 -0.62 10.05
N GLU A 57 12.30 -0.55 11.34
CA GLU A 57 10.97 -0.88 11.84
C GLU A 57 9.92 0.09 11.29
N ARG A 58 10.21 1.39 11.34
CA ARG A 58 9.34 2.42 10.76
C ARG A 58 9.21 2.31 9.25
N HIS A 59 10.27 1.93 8.53
CA HIS A 59 10.17 1.67 7.09
C HIS A 59 9.11 0.60 6.78
N TYR A 60 9.14 -0.53 7.50
CA TYR A 60 8.18 -1.60 7.31
C TYR A 60 6.76 -1.18 7.70
N ASN A 61 6.60 -0.48 8.84
CA ASN A 61 5.29 -0.05 9.30
C ASN A 61 4.64 0.96 8.34
N VAL A 62 5.42 1.91 7.83
CA VAL A 62 4.94 2.91 6.87
C VAL A 62 4.60 2.26 5.54
N ALA A 63 5.45 1.37 5.03
CA ALA A 63 5.19 0.65 3.79
C ALA A 63 3.91 -0.20 3.90
N GLN A 64 3.73 -0.91 5.02
CA GLN A 64 2.52 -1.69 5.26
C GLN A 64 1.28 -0.78 5.35
N LEU A 65 1.35 0.33 6.10
CA LEU A 65 0.24 1.29 6.22
C LEU A 65 -0.17 1.84 4.85
N LEU A 66 0.79 2.25 4.02
CA LEU A 66 0.53 2.78 2.69
C LEU A 66 -0.08 1.71 1.76
N CYS A 67 0.43 0.47 1.80
CA CYS A 67 -0.14 -0.65 1.04
C CYS A 67 -1.58 -0.96 1.47
N ASP A 68 -1.84 -1.03 2.77
CA ASP A 68 -3.18 -1.29 3.32
C ASP A 68 -4.14 -0.15 2.96
N PHE A 69 -3.68 1.10 3.06
CA PHE A 69 -4.45 2.27 2.66
C PHE A 69 -4.81 2.22 1.16
N ILE A 70 -3.85 2.00 0.26
CA ILE A 70 -4.11 1.89 -1.19
C ILE A 70 -5.19 0.84 -1.47
N LYS A 71 -5.05 -0.33 -0.86
CA LYS A 71 -6.01 -1.42 -1.03
C LYS A 71 -7.41 -1.04 -0.56
N ILE A 72 -7.53 -0.53 0.67
CA ILE A 72 -8.82 -0.16 1.25
C ILE A 72 -9.45 1.02 0.50
N ALA A 73 -8.68 2.03 0.11
CA ALA A 73 -9.18 3.20 -0.61
C ALA A 73 -9.75 2.81 -1.99
N ARG A 74 -9.03 1.97 -2.75
CA ARG A 74 -9.49 1.46 -4.05
C ARG A 74 -10.69 0.52 -3.92
N ASP A 75 -10.69 -0.37 -2.92
CA ASP A 75 -11.84 -1.25 -2.63
C ASP A 75 -13.07 -0.42 -2.25
N ASN A 76 -12.90 0.66 -1.49
CA ASN A 76 -13.97 1.59 -1.14
C ASN A 76 -14.52 2.32 -2.36
N GLN A 77 -13.67 2.79 -3.28
CA GLN A 77 -14.12 3.42 -4.53
C GLN A 77 -14.93 2.45 -5.38
N ARG A 78 -14.49 1.19 -5.50
CA ARG A 78 -15.17 0.16 -6.29
C ARG A 78 -16.53 -0.26 -5.72
N ASN A 79 -16.61 -0.43 -4.40
CA ASN A 79 -17.81 -0.96 -3.74
C ASN A 79 -18.83 0.13 -3.35
N SER A 80 -18.47 1.40 -3.47
CA SER A 80 -19.37 2.51 -3.17
C SER A 80 -20.37 2.70 -4.30
N THR A 81 -21.64 2.36 -4.04
CA THR A 81 -22.77 2.68 -4.94
C THR A 81 -23.21 4.15 -4.81
N GLU A 82 -22.78 4.83 -3.76
CA GLU A 82 -22.97 6.27 -3.57
C GLU A 82 -21.90 7.02 -4.36
N ARG A 83 -22.32 8.06 -5.09
CA ARG A 83 -21.47 8.92 -5.92
C ARG A 83 -20.54 9.72 -5.00
N ASN A 84 -19.51 9.06 -4.50
CA ASN A 84 -18.54 9.62 -3.57
C ASN A 84 -17.48 10.38 -4.36
N ASP A 85 -17.19 11.60 -3.92
CA ASP A 85 -16.05 12.38 -4.43
C ASP A 85 -14.76 11.55 -4.36
N PRO A 86 -13.83 11.73 -5.31
CA PRO A 86 -12.61 10.94 -5.36
C PRO A 86 -11.80 11.13 -4.07
N ASP A 87 -11.15 10.06 -3.61
CA ASP A 87 -10.39 10.11 -2.35
C ASP A 87 -9.17 11.04 -2.51
N PRO A 88 -9.13 12.19 -1.82
CA PRO A 88 -8.06 13.18 -2.01
C PRO A 88 -6.70 12.64 -1.56
N LEU A 89 -6.66 11.73 -0.58
CA LEU A 89 -5.43 11.11 -0.11
C LEU A 89 -4.90 10.09 -1.13
N LEU A 90 -5.79 9.29 -1.73
CA LEU A 90 -5.40 8.39 -2.82
C LEU A 90 -4.90 9.17 -4.03
N ASN A 91 -5.60 10.23 -4.43
CA ASN A 91 -5.17 11.14 -5.50
C ASN A 91 -3.80 11.76 -5.22
N SER A 92 -3.56 12.19 -3.98
CA SER A 92 -2.26 12.72 -3.57
C SER A 92 -1.17 11.65 -3.63
N LEU A 93 -1.48 10.38 -3.35
CA LEU A 93 -0.51 9.28 -3.38
C LEU A 93 -0.17 8.84 -4.81
N GLU A 94 -1.14 8.91 -5.72
CA GLU A 94 -1.00 8.56 -7.14
C GLU A 94 -0.51 9.73 -8.02
N SER A 95 -0.22 10.88 -7.40
CA SER A 95 0.33 12.05 -8.07
C SER A 95 1.78 11.83 -8.49
N VAL A 96 2.19 12.45 -9.61
CA VAL A 96 3.57 12.35 -10.12
C VAL A 96 4.57 12.84 -9.09
N GLU A 97 4.22 13.89 -8.35
CA GLU A 97 5.05 14.51 -7.32
C GLU A 97 5.34 13.52 -6.18
N THR A 98 4.31 12.84 -5.68
CA THR A 98 4.46 11.88 -4.58
C THR A 98 5.18 10.61 -5.03
N ILE A 99 4.90 10.11 -6.24
CA ILE A 99 5.61 8.95 -6.79
C ILE A 99 7.09 9.28 -7.00
N SER A 100 7.40 10.48 -7.51
CA SER A 100 8.78 10.94 -7.66
C SER A 100 9.47 11.05 -6.30
N LEU A 101 8.78 11.59 -5.29
CA LEU A 101 9.26 11.67 -3.92
C LEU A 101 9.57 10.27 -3.34
N LEU A 102 8.69 9.28 -3.57
CA LEU A 102 8.90 7.90 -3.15
C LEU A 102 10.18 7.33 -3.79
N LEU A 103 10.33 7.50 -5.11
CA LEU A 103 11.50 7.01 -5.84
C LEU A 103 12.79 7.73 -5.42
N ASP A 104 12.72 9.02 -5.09
CA ASP A 104 13.87 9.79 -4.59
C ASP A 104 14.39 9.24 -3.26
N HIS A 105 13.50 8.90 -2.32
CA HIS A 105 13.91 8.30 -1.06
C HIS A 105 14.48 6.88 -1.25
N VAL A 106 13.88 6.09 -2.15
CA VAL A 106 14.27 4.70 -2.41
C VAL A 106 15.58 4.58 -3.21
N LEU A 107 15.82 5.50 -4.15
CA LEU A 107 16.88 5.37 -5.16
C LEU A 107 17.87 6.53 -5.19
N GLY A 108 17.55 7.68 -4.61
CA GLY A 108 18.31 8.92 -4.77
C GLY A 108 19.53 9.09 -3.85
N GLY A 109 19.74 8.19 -2.89
CA GLY A 109 20.76 8.35 -1.86
C GLY A 109 21.37 7.05 -1.35
N GLU A 110 21.50 6.96 -0.02
CA GLU A 110 22.03 5.76 0.65
C GLU A 110 21.09 4.56 0.46
N ARG A 111 21.66 3.42 0.10
CA ARG A 111 20.88 2.21 -0.20
C ARG A 111 20.66 1.38 1.06
N ILE A 112 19.55 1.63 1.72
CA ILE A 112 19.12 0.86 2.89
C ILE A 112 18.09 -0.18 2.47
N GLU A 113 18.34 -1.45 2.80
CA GLU A 113 17.49 -2.58 2.40
C GLU A 113 16.03 -2.39 2.80
N SER A 114 15.76 -1.99 4.05
CA SER A 114 14.39 -1.80 4.55
C SER A 114 13.63 -0.67 3.84
N CYS A 115 14.30 0.44 3.55
CA CYS A 115 13.76 1.55 2.75
C CYS A 115 13.43 1.08 1.33
N ILE A 116 14.37 0.37 0.68
CA ILE A 116 14.19 -0.12 -0.70
C ILE A 116 13.04 -1.12 -0.77
N VAL A 117 13.05 -2.13 0.10
CA VAL A 117 11.98 -3.14 0.16
C VAL A 117 10.63 -2.45 0.40
N GLY A 118 10.55 -1.56 1.39
CA GLY A 118 9.31 -0.86 1.74
C GLY A 118 8.80 0.02 0.59
N GLY A 119 9.67 0.81 -0.03
CA GLY A 119 9.27 1.68 -1.13
C GLY A 119 8.91 0.95 -2.41
N ILE A 120 9.60 -0.16 -2.73
CA ILE A 120 9.20 -1.03 -3.85
C ILE A 120 7.87 -1.72 -3.57
N GLN A 121 7.57 -2.14 -2.34
CA GLN A 121 6.26 -2.67 -1.98
C GLN A 121 5.14 -1.66 -2.24
N VAL A 122 5.33 -0.40 -1.82
CA VAL A 122 4.36 0.68 -2.09
C VAL A 122 4.21 0.93 -3.58
N LEU A 123 5.32 0.98 -4.34
CA LEU A 123 5.29 1.14 -5.79
C LEU A 123 4.52 -0.01 -6.48
N LEU A 124 4.72 -1.25 -6.04
CA LEU A 124 3.98 -2.41 -6.55
C LEU A 124 2.50 -2.32 -6.22
N ALA A 125 2.13 -1.89 -5.01
CA ALA A 125 0.73 -1.66 -4.66
C ALA A 125 0.09 -0.57 -5.54
N LEU A 126 0.83 0.50 -5.87
CA LEU A 126 0.39 1.53 -6.80
C LEU A 126 0.23 0.99 -8.23
N LEU A 127 1.10 0.07 -8.67
CA LEU A 127 1.01 -0.60 -9.97
C LEU A 127 -0.08 -1.68 -10.05
N ASP A 128 -0.54 -2.22 -8.90
CA ASP A 128 -1.54 -3.30 -8.88
C ASP A 128 -2.96 -2.86 -9.31
N VAL A 129 -3.11 -1.67 -9.88
CA VAL A 129 -4.33 -1.21 -10.58
C VAL A 129 -4.73 -2.21 -11.68
N GLN A 130 -3.79 -3.02 -12.21
CA GLN A 130 -4.05 -4.02 -13.26
C GLN A 130 -4.82 -5.27 -12.79
N LYS A 131 -4.68 -5.72 -11.53
CA LYS A 131 -5.46 -6.88 -11.04
C LYS A 131 -6.93 -6.60 -10.85
N ILE A 132 -7.34 -5.35 -10.95
CA ILE A 132 -8.75 -4.95 -10.93
C ILE A 132 -9.46 -5.41 -12.22
N CYS A 133 -8.71 -5.70 -13.31
CA CYS A 133 -9.25 -6.21 -14.58
C CYS A 133 -8.59 -7.51 -15.09
N SER A 134 -7.66 -8.10 -14.35
CA SER A 134 -7.09 -9.41 -14.74
C SER A 134 -8.14 -10.48 -14.44
N ILE A 135 -8.83 -10.88 -15.52
CA ILE A 135 -9.59 -12.12 -15.74
C ILE A 135 -9.32 -13.14 -14.60
N PRO A 136 -10.35 -13.65 -13.89
CA PRO A 136 -10.13 -14.74 -12.94
C PRO A 136 -9.52 -15.91 -13.72
N GLU A 137 -8.26 -16.22 -13.43
CA GLU A 137 -7.62 -17.42 -13.92
C GLU A 137 -8.38 -18.62 -13.33
N TYR A 138 -9.15 -19.26 -14.21
CA TYR A 138 -9.71 -20.60 -14.09
C TYR A 138 -10.89 -20.78 -13.11
N ASP A 139 -12.07 -20.33 -13.53
CA ASP A 139 -13.28 -21.16 -13.41
C ASP A 139 -14.20 -20.93 -14.61
N SER A 140 -13.83 -21.59 -15.71
CA SER A 140 -14.62 -21.69 -16.92
C SER A 140 -15.89 -22.50 -16.66
N GLN A 141 -17.00 -21.88 -16.25
CA GLN A 141 -18.32 -22.33 -16.72
C GLN A 141 -19.53 -21.40 -16.44
N ASN A 142 -19.39 -20.23 -15.81
CA ASN A 142 -20.59 -19.42 -15.54
C ASN A 142 -20.37 -17.91 -15.67
N ILE A 143 -21.36 -17.26 -16.28
CA ILE A 143 -21.62 -15.81 -16.36
C ILE A 143 -21.08 -15.12 -17.63
N TYR A 144 -21.79 -15.38 -18.73
CA TYR A 144 -21.99 -14.42 -19.83
C TYR A 144 -22.89 -13.22 -19.43
N ASN A 145 -23.08 -12.93 -18.13
CA ASN A 145 -24.10 -12.02 -17.61
C ASN A 145 -23.59 -11.02 -16.55
N ASN A 146 -22.40 -10.46 -16.70
CA ASN A 146 -22.12 -9.18 -16.04
C ASN A 146 -21.45 -8.23 -17.02
N SER A 147 -22.27 -7.31 -17.50
CA SER A 147 -21.93 -6.17 -18.33
C SER A 147 -20.98 -5.25 -17.54
N ASN A 148 -19.70 -5.60 -17.43
CA ASN A 148 -18.66 -4.68 -17.00
C ASN A 148 -18.33 -3.78 -18.20
N HIS A 149 -19.23 -2.84 -18.50
CA HIS A 149 -18.83 -1.64 -19.20
C HIS A 149 -18.02 -0.82 -18.18
N ASP A 150 -16.68 -0.91 -18.24
CA ASP A 150 -15.82 0.09 -17.61
C ASP A 150 -16.31 1.47 -18.06
N ASP A 151 -16.70 2.34 -17.12
CA ASP A 151 -17.07 3.71 -17.43
C ASP A 151 -15.84 4.38 -18.11
N PRO A 152 -16.00 5.05 -19.28
CA PRO A 152 -14.89 5.71 -19.96
C PRO A 152 -14.05 6.63 -19.05
N ILE A 153 -14.68 7.21 -18.02
CA ILE A 153 -14.04 8.10 -17.04
C ILE A 153 -13.06 7.32 -16.15
N GLU A 154 -13.47 6.15 -15.63
CA GLU A 154 -12.60 5.30 -14.81
C GLU A 154 -11.40 4.76 -15.61
N MET A 155 -11.61 4.47 -16.89
CA MET A 155 -10.53 4.06 -17.79
C MET A 155 -9.51 5.19 -18.03
N GLU A 156 -9.97 6.43 -18.20
CA GLU A 156 -9.09 7.60 -18.40
C GLU A 156 -8.27 7.90 -17.13
N GLU A 157 -8.90 7.86 -15.95
CA GLU A 157 -8.21 8.04 -14.67
C GLU A 157 -7.14 6.97 -14.44
N ARG A 158 -7.47 5.70 -14.71
CA ARG A 158 -6.51 4.59 -14.66
C ARG A 158 -5.33 4.79 -15.61
N GLN A 159 -5.59 5.20 -16.85
CA GLN A 159 -4.53 5.48 -17.83
C GLN A 159 -3.64 6.64 -17.37
N LYS A 160 -4.22 7.67 -16.76
CA LYS A 160 -3.48 8.79 -16.18
C LYS A 160 -2.57 8.33 -15.05
N ILE A 161 -3.07 7.53 -14.10
CA ILE A 161 -2.28 7.00 -12.98
C ILE A 161 -1.13 6.13 -13.52
N MET A 162 -1.41 5.23 -14.45
CA MET A 162 -0.38 4.40 -15.09
C MET A 162 0.69 5.22 -15.80
N LYS A 163 0.28 6.29 -16.49
CA LYS A 163 1.20 7.22 -17.15
C LYS A 163 2.07 7.96 -16.13
N ASN A 164 1.51 8.38 -15.00
CA ASN A 164 2.24 9.04 -13.91
C ASN A 164 3.30 8.12 -13.30
N ILE A 165 2.92 6.87 -13.00
CA ILE A 165 3.86 5.90 -12.43
C ILE A 165 4.96 5.56 -13.43
N THR A 166 4.59 5.29 -14.69
CA THR A 166 5.54 4.91 -15.73
C THR A 166 6.52 6.04 -16.04
N SER A 167 6.05 7.29 -16.10
CA SER A 167 6.92 8.45 -16.34
C SER A 167 7.91 8.63 -15.19
N ALA A 168 7.45 8.52 -13.94
CA ALA A 168 8.31 8.62 -12.76
C ALA A 168 9.37 7.51 -12.75
N ILE A 169 8.98 6.25 -12.99
CA ILE A 169 9.92 5.12 -13.07
C ILE A 169 10.96 5.33 -14.18
N LEU A 170 10.53 5.82 -15.35
CA LEU A 170 11.43 6.04 -16.49
C LEU A 170 12.52 7.07 -16.14
N THR A 171 12.20 8.12 -15.36
CA THR A 171 13.21 9.09 -14.90
C THR A 171 14.25 8.51 -13.95
N LYS A 172 13.95 7.37 -13.31
CA LYS A 172 14.81 6.71 -12.32
C LYS A 172 15.39 5.37 -12.78
N LEU A 173 15.29 5.08 -14.08
CA LEU A 173 15.69 3.79 -14.65
C LEU A 173 17.19 3.52 -14.47
N LYS A 174 18.02 4.57 -14.53
CA LYS A 174 19.48 4.47 -14.35
C LYS A 174 19.81 4.04 -12.92
N GLU A 175 19.09 4.58 -11.94
CA GLU A 175 19.25 4.28 -10.52
C GLU A 175 18.78 2.85 -10.23
N PHE A 176 17.66 2.41 -10.82
CA PHE A 176 17.23 1.01 -10.78
C PHE A 176 18.28 0.07 -11.36
N HIS A 177 18.84 0.39 -12.52
CA HIS A 177 19.91 -0.40 -13.11
C HIS A 177 21.13 -0.50 -12.19
N THR A 178 21.52 0.63 -11.58
CA THR A 178 22.64 0.66 -10.64
C THR A 178 22.34 -0.12 -9.36
N LEU A 179 21.09 -0.13 -8.89
CA LEU A 179 20.63 -0.96 -7.76
C LEU A 179 20.76 -2.46 -8.06
N LEU A 180 20.44 -2.88 -9.28
CA LEU A 180 20.56 -4.29 -9.69
C LEU A 180 22.02 -4.73 -9.84
N LEU A 181 22.91 -3.82 -10.25
CA LEU A 181 24.35 -4.08 -10.33
C LEU A 181 25.02 -4.11 -8.95
N GLU A 182 24.55 -3.27 -8.03
CA GLU A 182 25.12 -3.09 -6.70
C GLU A 182 24.00 -3.17 -5.64
N PRO A 183 23.52 -4.39 -5.34
CA PRO A 183 22.48 -4.56 -4.34
C PRO A 183 22.99 -4.16 -2.95
N PRO A 184 22.13 -3.57 -2.09
CA PRO A 184 22.49 -3.33 -0.69
C PRO A 184 22.87 -4.66 -0.03
N THR A 185 23.86 -4.60 0.88
CA THR A 185 24.35 -5.78 1.59
C THR A 185 23.20 -6.42 2.38
N VAL A 186 22.76 -7.57 1.89
CA VAL A 186 21.63 -8.30 2.47
C VAL A 186 22.00 -8.72 3.88
N THR A 187 21.34 -8.16 4.89
CA THR A 187 21.44 -8.73 6.23
C THR A 187 20.45 -9.91 6.28
N ILE A 188 20.84 -11.00 5.61
CA ILE A 188 20.08 -12.25 5.41
C ILE A 188 19.52 -12.83 6.73
N ILE A 189 20.10 -12.45 7.86
CA ILE A 189 19.74 -12.93 9.20
C ILE A 189 18.33 -12.46 9.63
N LEU A 190 17.84 -11.30 9.17
CA LEU A 190 16.52 -10.79 9.58
C LEU A 190 15.36 -11.32 8.71
N TYR A 191 15.56 -11.49 7.41
CA TYR A 191 14.52 -11.94 6.48
C TYR A 191 14.03 -13.36 6.77
N MET A 192 14.93 -14.26 7.20
CA MET A 192 14.56 -15.60 7.63
C MET A 192 13.86 -15.60 8.98
N SER A 193 14.26 -14.74 9.92
CA SER A 193 13.64 -14.70 11.25
C SER A 193 12.18 -14.23 11.21
N LYS A 194 11.86 -13.11 10.52
CA LYS A 194 10.48 -12.60 10.45
C LYS A 194 9.56 -13.54 9.68
N LYS A 195 10.02 -14.16 8.58
CA LYS A 195 9.20 -15.11 7.82
C LYS A 195 9.01 -16.43 8.58
N CYS A 196 10.02 -16.92 9.31
CA CYS A 196 9.89 -18.08 10.20
C CYS A 196 9.01 -17.82 11.42
N LEU A 197 9.01 -16.60 11.98
CA LEU A 197 8.10 -16.21 13.06
C LEU A 197 6.66 -16.09 12.56
N SER A 198 6.42 -15.43 11.42
CA SER A 198 5.07 -15.32 10.84
C SER A 198 4.49 -16.67 10.40
N PHE A 199 5.33 -17.58 9.90
CA PHE A 199 4.91 -18.94 9.54
C PHE A 199 4.60 -19.80 10.78
N ASN A 200 5.43 -19.72 11.84
CA ASN A 200 5.16 -20.43 13.10
C ASN A 200 3.91 -19.92 13.84
N VAL A 201 3.60 -18.62 13.76
CA VAL A 201 2.38 -18.06 14.35
C VAL A 201 1.13 -18.51 13.58
N ALA A 202 1.19 -18.55 12.25
CA ALA A 202 0.09 -19.05 11.41
C ALA A 202 -0.15 -20.57 11.56
N GLU A 203 0.90 -21.36 11.77
CA GLU A 203 0.79 -22.80 12.00
C GLU A 203 0.29 -23.12 13.42
N SER A 204 0.65 -22.27 14.40
CA SER A 204 0.16 -22.39 15.78
C SER A 204 -1.34 -22.12 15.88
N THR A 205 -1.86 -21.06 15.23
CA THR A 205 -3.31 -20.74 15.27
C THR A 205 -4.16 -21.78 14.54
N ASN A 206 -3.67 -22.36 13.44
CA ASN A 206 -4.39 -23.42 12.73
C ASN A 206 -4.45 -24.76 13.50
N LYS A 207 -3.46 -25.03 14.36
CA LYS A 207 -3.42 -26.26 15.17
C LYS A 207 -4.43 -26.25 16.34
N TYR A 208 -4.81 -25.07 16.83
CA TYR A 208 -5.83 -24.94 17.87
C TYR A 208 -7.26 -25.08 17.33
N HIS A 209 -7.53 -24.68 16.09
CA HIS A 209 -8.88 -24.83 15.51
C HIS A 209 -9.21 -26.28 15.13
N PHE A 210 -8.23 -27.08 14.71
CA PHE A 210 -8.45 -28.50 14.39
C PHE A 210 -8.61 -29.41 15.62
N ARG A 211 -8.22 -28.97 16.82
CA ARG A 211 -8.45 -29.76 18.05
C ARG A 211 -9.87 -29.60 18.60
N TYR A 212 -10.56 -28.50 18.32
CA TYR A 212 -11.95 -28.30 18.77
C TYR A 212 -12.98 -28.99 17.87
N ALA A 213 -12.69 -29.21 16.59
CA ALA A 213 -13.61 -29.90 15.68
C ALA A 213 -13.65 -31.44 15.90
N ARG A 214 -12.65 -32.01 16.57
CA ARG A 214 -12.56 -33.47 16.80
C ARG A 214 -13.16 -33.93 18.14
N SER A 215 -13.50 -33.00 19.04
CA SER A 215 -14.12 -33.29 20.35
C SER A 215 -15.65 -33.21 20.36
N THR A 216 -16.29 -32.80 19.26
CA THR A 216 -17.77 -32.64 19.16
C THR A 216 -18.43 -33.71 18.28
N LEU A 217 -17.72 -34.79 17.95
CA LEU A 217 -18.22 -35.93 17.17
C LEU A 217 -18.04 -37.28 17.91
N ARG A 218 -18.22 -37.28 19.23
CA ARG A 218 -18.44 -38.50 20.01
C ARG A 218 -19.57 -38.33 21.01
#